data_AF-S2EL18-F1
#
_entry.id   AF-S2EL18-F1
#
_cell.length_a   1.000
_cell.length_b   1.000
_cell.length_c   1.000
_cell.angle_alpha   90.00
_cell.angle_beta   90.00
_cell.angle_gamma   90.00
#
_symmetry.space_group_name_H-M   'P 1'
#
loop_
_entity.id
_entity.type
_entity.pdbx_description
1 polymer ?
#
loop_
_entity_poly.entity_id
_entity_poly.type
_entity_poly.pdbx_seq_one_letter_code
_entity_poly.pdbx_strand_id
1 'polypeptide(L)'
;MVHQNTIRYIIKFGGPKKIIKALIFYVYDSFKKRNLDLKQSKIIQVNDYKMKIIPNDKGISSELLIYGNHEPLSTEIILNELSEGMNCLDIGSNIGYYVLLESKKVGLTGNVWAIEPSPENYSVLLDNIKLQNNKNIIAFNFAIGDKNEEIEFIISKKSNWSKIKEENDKILSEDKIIKVPLKTLDLFVEENNLRKIDLLRMDVEGFESRIIFGGLEFLRKFKPIIMIEVHKMIMGKNETKKILEKIKEINYECVFFIPRIFDVQIIGERKDIKNISINDLLKKLDNNTLPDVFQLTLKQK
;
A
#
# COMPACT_ATOMS: atom_id res chain seq x y z
N MET A 1 7.83 10.21 -12.20
CA MET A 1 9.00 9.87 -13.03
C MET A 1 9.27 8.40 -12.80
N VAL A 2 9.32 7.60 -13.86
CA VAL A 2 9.58 6.16 -13.75
C VAL A 2 11.04 5.99 -13.36
N HIS A 3 11.32 5.28 -12.28
CA HIS A 3 12.68 5.08 -11.82
C HIS A 3 13.48 4.30 -12.89
N GLN A 4 14.75 4.63 -13.11
CA GLN A 4 15.56 3.97 -14.16
C GLN A 4 15.60 2.44 -13.97
N ASN A 5 15.65 2.00 -12.72
CA ASN A 5 15.61 0.58 -12.36
C ASN A 5 14.28 -0.10 -12.73
N THR A 6 13.16 0.62 -12.62
CA THR A 6 11.85 0.14 -13.05
C THR A 6 11.82 -0.13 -14.57
N ILE A 7 12.43 0.76 -15.36
CA ILE A 7 12.59 0.59 -16.80
C ILE A 7 13.50 -0.62 -17.11
N ARG A 8 14.63 -0.74 -16.42
CA ARG A 8 15.52 -1.91 -16.57
C ARG A 8 14.81 -3.22 -16.23
N TYR A 9 13.97 -3.21 -15.20
CA TYR A 9 13.21 -4.39 -14.80
C TYR A 9 12.24 -4.85 -15.88
N ILE A 10 11.44 -3.94 -16.45
CA ILE A 10 10.50 -4.31 -17.52
C ILE A 10 11.21 -4.75 -18.81
N ILE A 11 12.35 -4.15 -19.14
CA ILE A 11 13.16 -4.59 -20.30
C ILE A 11 13.65 -6.02 -20.09
N LYS A 12 14.14 -6.33 -18.87
CA LYS A 12 14.72 -7.63 -18.56
C LYS A 12 13.67 -8.74 -18.36
N PHE A 13 12.52 -8.43 -17.76
CA PHE A 13 11.56 -9.44 -17.31
C PHE A 13 10.16 -9.32 -17.93
N GLY A 14 9.85 -8.23 -18.62
CA GLY A 14 8.52 -8.00 -19.20
C GLY A 14 8.32 -8.60 -20.60
N GLY A 15 9.40 -8.77 -21.36
CA GLY A 15 9.34 -9.16 -22.78
C GLY A 15 8.81 -8.03 -23.70
N PRO A 16 8.88 -8.22 -25.03
CA PRO A 16 8.63 -7.15 -26.00
C PRO A 16 7.20 -6.57 -25.90
N LYS A 17 6.20 -7.42 -25.69
CA LYS A 17 4.79 -6.99 -25.54
C LYS A 17 4.60 -6.01 -24.37
N LYS A 18 5.23 -6.26 -23.21
CA LYS A 18 5.08 -5.37 -22.06
C LYS A 18 5.87 -4.08 -22.21
N ILE A 19 7.03 -4.11 -22.85
CA ILE A 19 7.79 -2.89 -23.15
C ILE A 19 6.91 -1.95 -24.00
N ILE A 20 6.24 -2.47 -25.03
CA ILE A 20 5.31 -1.69 -25.86
C ILE A 20 4.14 -1.17 -25.02
N LYS A 21 3.49 -2.04 -24.22
CA LYS A 21 2.40 -1.62 -23.33
C LYS A 21 2.83 -0.50 -22.37
N ALA A 22 4.05 -0.57 -21.83
CA ALA A 22 4.58 0.44 -20.93
C ALA A 22 4.82 1.77 -21.64
N LEU A 23 5.36 1.75 -22.85
CA LEU A 23 5.50 2.95 -23.68
C LEU A 23 4.12 3.59 -23.93
N ILE A 24 3.15 2.80 -24.36
CA ILE A 24 1.77 3.26 -24.58
C ILE A 24 1.20 3.86 -23.28
N PHE A 25 1.32 3.14 -22.17
CA PHE A 25 0.83 3.58 -20.87
C PHE A 25 1.44 4.93 -20.45
N TYR A 26 2.77 5.08 -20.47
CA TYR A 26 3.42 6.31 -20.01
C TYR A 26 3.15 7.51 -20.93
N VAL A 27 3.03 7.28 -22.25
CA VAL A 27 2.63 8.34 -23.19
C VAL A 27 1.19 8.76 -22.93
N TYR A 28 0.28 7.80 -22.81
CA TYR A 28 -1.13 8.05 -22.55
C TYR A 28 -1.35 8.74 -21.19
N ASP A 29 -0.73 8.24 -20.13
CA ASP A 29 -0.80 8.78 -18.77
C ASP A 29 -0.31 10.23 -18.73
N SER A 30 0.84 10.50 -19.35
CA SER A 30 1.41 11.85 -19.45
C SER A 30 0.46 12.80 -20.21
N PHE A 31 -0.10 12.35 -21.33
CA PHE A 31 -1.05 13.14 -22.10
C PHE A 31 -2.34 13.44 -21.32
N LYS A 32 -2.91 12.44 -20.64
CA LYS A 32 -4.11 12.61 -19.82
C LYS A 32 -3.88 13.52 -18.62
N LYS A 33 -2.77 13.34 -17.90
CA LYS A 33 -2.42 14.18 -16.73
C LYS A 33 -2.20 15.65 -17.09
N ARG A 34 -1.70 15.96 -18.29
CA ARG A 34 -1.55 17.35 -18.78
C ARG A 34 -2.90 18.07 -18.95
N ASN A 35 -3.94 17.34 -19.29
CA ASN A 35 -5.28 17.86 -19.55
C ASN A 35 -6.24 17.65 -18.36
N LEU A 36 -5.75 17.11 -17.25
CA LEU A 36 -6.58 16.80 -16.08
C LEU A 36 -6.80 18.06 -15.26
N ASP A 37 -8.06 18.41 -15.02
CA ASP A 37 -8.40 19.45 -14.06
C ASP A 37 -8.47 18.88 -12.64
N LEU A 38 -7.39 19.08 -11.89
CA LEU A 38 -7.23 18.72 -10.47
C LEU A 38 -7.37 19.90 -9.52
N LYS A 39 -7.73 21.10 -10.00
CA LYS A 39 -7.65 22.32 -9.17
C LYS A 39 -8.58 22.30 -7.97
N GLN A 40 -9.67 21.55 -8.07
CA GLN A 40 -10.70 21.43 -7.04
C GLN A 40 -10.95 19.97 -6.71
N SER A 41 -11.45 19.74 -5.50
CA SER A 41 -11.88 18.41 -5.07
C SER A 41 -13.12 18.02 -5.86
N LYS A 42 -13.19 16.76 -6.29
CA LYS A 42 -14.30 16.20 -7.06
C LYS A 42 -14.72 14.87 -6.45
N ILE A 43 -16.00 14.54 -6.57
CA ILE A 43 -16.49 13.19 -6.29
C ILE A 43 -16.54 12.46 -7.62
N ILE A 44 -15.89 11.31 -7.68
CA ILE A 44 -15.76 10.48 -8.89
C ILE A 44 -16.25 9.07 -8.60
N GLN A 45 -16.66 8.36 -9.66
CA GLN A 45 -16.96 6.94 -9.56
C GLN A 45 -15.66 6.14 -9.70
N VAL A 46 -15.36 5.31 -8.72
CA VAL A 46 -14.18 4.43 -8.67
C VAL A 46 -14.68 3.04 -8.34
N ASN A 47 -14.53 2.09 -9.27
CA ASN A 47 -15.23 0.81 -9.21
C ASN A 47 -16.74 1.04 -8.91
N ASP A 48 -17.25 0.48 -7.80
CA ASP A 48 -18.64 0.63 -7.36
C ASP A 48 -18.86 1.75 -6.32
N TYR A 49 -17.85 2.59 -6.04
CA TYR A 49 -17.90 3.61 -4.99
C TYR A 49 -17.83 5.02 -5.54
N LYS A 50 -18.31 5.96 -4.73
CA LYS A 50 -18.04 7.38 -4.92
C LYS A 50 -16.86 7.79 -4.05
N MET A 51 -15.81 8.33 -4.65
CA MET A 51 -14.65 8.82 -3.91
C MET A 51 -14.42 10.30 -4.21
N LYS A 52 -14.26 11.07 -3.15
CA LYS A 52 -13.67 12.40 -3.13
C LYS A 52 -12.16 12.27 -3.33
N ILE A 53 -11.63 13.05 -4.27
CA ILE A 53 -10.19 13.15 -4.54
C ILE A 53 -9.55 14.39 -3.93
N ILE A 54 -8.24 14.35 -3.75
CA ILE A 54 -7.44 15.47 -3.25
C ILE A 54 -7.15 16.45 -4.41
N PRO A 55 -7.40 17.76 -4.23
CA PRO A 55 -7.01 18.78 -5.20
C PRO A 55 -5.50 18.78 -5.45
N ASN A 56 -5.09 18.95 -6.70
CA ASN A 56 -3.71 19.04 -7.20
C ASN A 56 -2.84 17.79 -6.97
N ASP A 57 -3.41 16.70 -6.44
CA ASP A 57 -2.70 15.45 -6.22
C ASP A 57 -2.45 14.71 -7.55
N LYS A 58 -1.17 14.66 -7.94
CA LYS A 58 -0.67 13.97 -9.14
C LYS A 58 -0.34 12.49 -8.88
N GLY A 59 -0.64 12.00 -7.68
CA GLY A 59 -0.58 10.60 -7.29
C GLY A 59 -1.91 9.90 -7.57
N ILE A 60 -2.44 9.22 -6.55
CA ILE A 60 -3.64 8.38 -6.63
C ILE A 60 -4.87 9.14 -7.16
N SER A 61 -5.09 10.40 -6.77
CA SER A 61 -6.25 11.18 -7.23
C SER A 61 -6.29 11.32 -8.76
N SER A 62 -5.13 11.53 -9.38
CA SER A 62 -5.01 11.60 -10.83
C SER A 62 -5.21 10.25 -11.52
N GLU A 63 -4.75 9.17 -10.89
CA GLU A 63 -4.90 7.80 -11.39
C GLU A 63 -6.37 7.39 -11.38
N LEU A 64 -7.06 7.58 -10.26
CA LEU A 64 -8.48 7.27 -10.11
C LEU A 64 -9.36 8.06 -11.09
N LEU A 65 -9.03 9.32 -11.35
CA LEU A 65 -9.74 10.13 -12.36
C LEU A 65 -9.59 9.60 -13.79
N ILE A 66 -8.40 9.07 -14.14
CA ILE A 66 -8.11 8.64 -15.51
C ILE A 66 -8.61 7.21 -15.75
N TYR A 67 -8.45 6.34 -14.76
CA TYR A 67 -8.64 4.90 -14.94
C TYR A 67 -9.78 4.30 -14.12
N GLY A 68 -10.26 5.00 -13.08
CA GLY A 68 -11.33 4.51 -12.22
C GLY A 68 -10.94 3.36 -11.28
N ASN A 69 -9.65 3.01 -11.21
CA ASN A 69 -9.09 2.00 -10.31
C ASN A 69 -7.62 2.29 -9.99
N HIS A 70 -7.08 1.56 -9.01
CA HIS A 70 -5.68 1.60 -8.61
C HIS A 70 -5.20 0.16 -8.39
N GLU A 71 -3.99 -0.18 -8.86
CA GLU A 71 -3.37 -1.50 -8.65
C GLU A 71 -4.31 -2.68 -8.96
N PRO A 72 -4.68 -2.89 -10.24
CA PRO A 72 -5.71 -3.84 -10.62
C PRO A 72 -5.42 -5.29 -10.19
N LEU A 73 -4.14 -5.72 -10.16
CA LEU A 73 -3.77 -7.08 -9.76
C LEU A 73 -3.84 -7.25 -8.24
N SER A 74 -3.35 -6.29 -7.46
CA SER A 74 -3.48 -6.32 -5.99
C SER A 74 -4.93 -6.16 -5.54
N THR A 75 -5.72 -5.34 -6.23
CA THR A 75 -7.18 -5.23 -6.06
C THR A 75 -7.87 -6.57 -6.30
N GLU A 76 -7.48 -7.30 -7.35
CA GLU A 76 -8.03 -8.64 -7.62
C GLU A 76 -7.69 -9.62 -6.49
N ILE A 77 -6.45 -9.63 -6.00
CA ILE A 77 -6.03 -10.53 -4.92
C ILE A 77 -6.82 -10.24 -3.64
N ILE A 78 -6.88 -8.98 -3.19
CA ILE A 78 -7.54 -8.67 -1.91
C ILE A 78 -9.03 -9.03 -1.95
N LEU A 79 -9.71 -8.79 -3.07
CA LEU A 79 -11.12 -9.15 -3.23
C LEU A 79 -11.37 -10.66 -3.27
N ASN A 80 -10.35 -11.46 -3.63
CA ASN A 80 -10.42 -12.93 -3.60
C ASN A 80 -10.04 -13.51 -2.22
N GLU A 81 -9.17 -12.82 -1.48
CA GLU A 81 -8.72 -13.24 -0.14
C GLU A 81 -9.73 -12.92 0.95
N LEU A 82 -10.50 -11.83 0.78
CA LEU A 82 -11.50 -11.42 1.74
C LEU A 82 -12.81 -12.21 1.63
N SER A 83 -13.42 -12.45 2.77
CA SER A 83 -14.75 -13.05 2.93
C SER A 83 -15.61 -12.24 3.89
N GLU A 84 -16.92 -12.43 3.81
CA GLU A 84 -17.86 -11.80 4.75
C GLU A 84 -17.50 -12.14 6.21
N GLY A 85 -17.60 -11.17 7.11
CA GLY A 85 -17.28 -11.33 8.53
C GLY A 85 -15.80 -11.17 8.89
N MET A 86 -14.90 -10.98 7.92
CA MET A 86 -13.47 -10.79 8.21
C MET A 86 -13.16 -9.42 8.82
N ASN A 87 -12.12 -9.40 9.66
CA ASN A 87 -11.60 -8.21 10.32
C ASN A 87 -10.30 -7.76 9.64
N CYS A 88 -10.28 -6.56 9.06
CA CYS A 88 -9.14 -6.01 8.31
C CYS A 88 -8.47 -4.87 9.10
N LEU A 89 -7.15 -4.86 9.12
CA LEU A 89 -6.33 -3.73 9.55
C LEU A 89 -5.57 -3.20 8.33
N ASP A 90 -5.89 -1.98 7.91
CA ASP A 90 -5.25 -1.30 6.77
C ASP A 90 -4.35 -0.17 7.31
N ILE A 91 -3.06 -0.26 7.02
CA ILE A 91 -2.03 0.69 7.46
C ILE A 91 -1.48 1.42 6.24
N GLY A 92 -1.59 2.76 6.26
CA GLY A 92 -1.33 3.60 5.10
C GLY A 92 -2.56 3.76 4.22
N SER A 93 -3.72 3.96 4.85
CA SER A 93 -5.02 3.93 4.18
C SER A 93 -5.24 5.03 3.12
N ASN A 94 -4.40 6.06 3.12
CA ASN A 94 -4.45 7.19 2.19
C ASN A 94 -5.87 7.81 2.16
N ILE A 95 -6.47 7.94 0.97
CA ILE A 95 -7.84 8.43 0.79
C ILE A 95 -8.90 7.32 0.84
N GLY A 96 -8.52 6.09 1.21
CA GLY A 96 -9.44 4.99 1.49
C GLY A 96 -9.81 4.09 0.30
N TYR A 97 -9.00 4.02 -0.75
CA TYR A 97 -9.29 3.15 -1.91
C TYR A 97 -9.46 1.68 -1.48
N TYR A 98 -8.48 1.13 -0.77
CA TYR A 98 -8.54 -0.24 -0.27
C TYR A 98 -9.54 -0.38 0.88
N VAL A 99 -9.55 0.55 1.83
CA VAL A 99 -10.51 0.56 2.95
C VAL A 99 -11.97 0.39 2.50
N LEU A 100 -12.39 1.08 1.43
CA LEU A 100 -13.75 0.94 0.90
C LEU A 100 -13.98 -0.43 0.23
N LEU A 101 -12.98 -0.96 -0.49
CA LEU A 101 -13.03 -2.30 -1.08
C LEU A 101 -13.16 -3.38 -0.02
N GLU A 102 -12.31 -3.31 1.00
CA GLU A 102 -12.29 -4.22 2.14
C GLU A 102 -13.62 -4.19 2.86
N SER A 103 -14.10 -3.00 3.21
CA SER A 103 -15.34 -2.80 3.96
C SER A 103 -16.57 -3.36 3.25
N LYS A 104 -16.71 -3.15 1.93
CA LYS A 104 -17.80 -3.77 1.16
C LYS A 104 -17.69 -5.28 1.15
N LYS A 105 -16.47 -5.80 0.96
CA LYS A 105 -16.24 -7.22 0.78
C LYS A 105 -16.46 -8.02 2.06
N VAL A 106 -16.08 -7.47 3.22
CA VAL A 106 -16.32 -8.12 4.52
C VAL A 106 -17.74 -7.93 5.05
N GLY A 107 -18.51 -7.00 4.47
CA GLY A 107 -19.92 -6.81 4.82
C GLY A 107 -20.14 -6.26 6.23
N LEU A 108 -21.40 -6.21 6.66
CA LEU A 108 -21.81 -5.60 7.94
C LEU A 108 -21.36 -6.39 9.18
N THR A 109 -20.94 -7.63 9.00
CA THR A 109 -20.48 -8.53 10.07
C THR A 109 -18.95 -8.51 10.24
N GLY A 110 -18.23 -8.00 9.25
CA GLY A 110 -16.79 -7.75 9.33
C GLY A 110 -16.49 -6.30 9.70
N ASN A 111 -15.22 -6.00 9.96
CA ASN A 111 -14.77 -4.66 10.37
C ASN A 111 -13.49 -4.28 9.63
N VAL A 112 -13.29 -2.98 9.43
CA VAL A 112 -12.04 -2.40 8.89
C VAL A 112 -11.55 -1.32 9.84
N TRP A 113 -10.35 -1.50 10.38
CA TRP A 113 -9.62 -0.44 11.07
C TRP A 113 -8.62 0.17 10.09
N ALA A 114 -8.80 1.45 9.76
CA ALA A 114 -8.00 2.18 8.78
C ALA A 114 -7.08 3.18 9.48
N ILE A 115 -5.79 3.14 9.18
CA ILE A 115 -4.79 4.00 9.82
C ILE A 115 -4.11 4.84 8.74
N GLU A 116 -4.28 6.17 8.84
CA GLU A 116 -3.66 7.14 7.93
C GLU A 116 -2.96 8.26 8.72
N PRO A 117 -1.63 8.38 8.64
CA PRO A 117 -0.90 9.38 9.42
C PRO A 117 -1.07 10.82 8.91
N SER A 118 -1.19 11.04 7.59
CA SER A 118 -1.32 12.38 7.02
C SER A 118 -2.68 12.98 7.40
N PRO A 119 -2.73 14.11 8.12
CA PRO A 119 -4.00 14.76 8.46
C PRO A 119 -4.80 15.18 7.21
N GLU A 120 -4.09 15.58 6.13
CA GLU A 120 -4.71 15.97 4.87
C GLU A 120 -5.38 14.77 4.17
N ASN A 121 -4.70 13.61 4.14
CA ASN A 121 -5.28 12.37 3.58
C ASN A 121 -6.39 11.83 4.48
N TYR A 122 -6.18 11.81 5.80
CA TYR A 122 -7.13 11.33 6.78
C TYR A 122 -8.46 12.09 6.72
N SER A 123 -8.42 13.41 6.51
CA SER A 123 -9.66 14.19 6.30
C SER A 123 -10.44 13.72 5.08
N VAL A 124 -9.77 13.36 3.98
CA VAL A 124 -10.42 12.85 2.77
C VAL A 124 -10.87 11.40 2.93
N LEU A 125 -10.12 10.57 3.67
CA LEU A 125 -10.54 9.23 4.08
C LEU A 125 -11.89 9.28 4.83
N LEU A 126 -12.02 10.16 5.82
CA LEU A 126 -13.27 10.34 6.56
C LEU A 126 -14.43 10.78 5.65
N ASP A 127 -14.19 11.70 4.73
CA ASP A 127 -15.19 12.11 3.74
C ASP A 127 -15.63 10.92 2.87
N ASN A 128 -14.68 10.08 2.43
CA ASN A 128 -14.94 8.93 1.58
C ASN A 128 -15.71 7.81 2.28
N ILE A 129 -15.39 7.57 3.56
CA ILE A 129 -16.15 6.67 4.44
C ILE A 129 -17.59 7.18 4.59
N LYS A 130 -17.76 8.48 4.85
CA LYS A 130 -19.08 9.11 5.02
C LYS A 130 -19.93 9.04 3.75
N LEU A 131 -19.32 9.21 2.56
CA LEU A 131 -20.03 9.15 1.28
C LEU A 131 -20.72 7.80 1.03
N GLN A 132 -20.23 6.71 1.65
CA GLN A 132 -20.80 5.37 1.49
C GLN A 132 -21.79 4.99 2.61
N ASN A 133 -21.89 5.79 3.68
CA ASN A 133 -22.61 5.43 4.90
C ASN A 133 -22.12 4.12 5.55
N ASN A 134 -20.81 3.81 5.44
CA ASN A 134 -20.24 2.64 6.09
C ASN A 134 -20.29 2.77 7.61
N LYS A 135 -20.69 1.68 8.28
CA LYS A 135 -20.74 1.58 9.75
C LYS A 135 -19.69 0.64 10.34
N ASN A 136 -19.01 -0.11 9.48
CA ASN A 136 -18.02 -1.12 9.82
C ASN A 136 -16.58 -0.64 9.58
N ILE A 137 -16.36 0.67 9.44
CA ILE A 137 -15.03 1.26 9.28
C ILE A 137 -14.77 2.19 10.46
N ILE A 138 -13.61 2.05 11.09
CA ILE A 138 -13.09 2.97 12.10
C ILE A 138 -11.74 3.48 11.62
N ALA A 139 -11.60 4.80 11.46
CA ALA A 139 -10.37 5.42 10.98
C ALA A 139 -9.60 6.08 12.14
N PHE A 140 -8.27 6.05 12.06
CA PHE A 140 -7.37 6.67 13.03
C PHE A 140 -6.30 7.51 12.34
N ASN A 141 -5.92 8.62 12.99
CA ASN A 141 -4.91 9.55 12.51
C ASN A 141 -3.63 9.48 13.34
N PHE A 142 -2.88 8.40 13.15
CA PHE A 142 -1.53 8.20 13.68
C PHE A 142 -0.79 7.23 12.74
N ALA A 143 0.51 7.03 12.95
CA ALA A 143 1.29 6.02 12.27
C ALA A 143 1.51 4.77 13.12
N ILE A 144 1.77 3.63 12.48
CA ILE A 144 2.20 2.41 13.14
C ILE A 144 3.72 2.24 13.01
N GLY A 145 4.37 1.79 14.08
CA GLY A 145 5.82 1.59 14.12
C GLY A 145 6.30 0.63 15.22
N ASP A 146 7.56 0.78 15.59
CA ASP A 146 8.24 -0.02 16.63
C ASP A 146 8.28 0.66 18.01
N LYS A 147 7.69 1.86 18.14
CA LYS A 147 7.69 2.67 19.36
C LYS A 147 6.39 3.44 19.53
N ASN A 148 6.20 3.99 20.75
CA ASN A 148 5.10 4.88 21.11
C ASN A 148 5.66 6.27 21.40
N GLU A 149 5.60 7.18 20.42
CA GLU A 149 6.17 8.53 20.51
C GLU A 149 5.53 9.48 19.48
N GLU A 150 5.94 10.75 19.44
CA GLU A 150 5.72 11.59 18.27
C GLU A 150 6.89 11.45 17.31
N ILE A 151 6.61 11.25 16.03
CA ILE A 151 7.63 11.10 14.98
C ILE A 151 7.46 12.16 13.89
N GLU A 152 8.57 12.55 13.27
CA GLU A 152 8.54 13.41 12.09
C GLU A 152 7.97 12.67 10.88
N PHE A 153 7.08 13.33 10.16
CA PHE A 153 6.39 12.80 9.00
C PHE A 153 6.45 13.79 7.85
N ILE A 154 6.78 13.30 6.65
CA ILE A 154 6.89 14.06 5.41
C ILE A 154 5.54 14.01 4.69
N ILE A 155 4.92 15.17 4.51
CA ILE A 155 3.77 15.35 3.62
C ILE A 155 4.30 15.71 2.23
N SER A 156 4.12 14.79 1.29
CA SER A 156 4.51 15.00 -0.11
C SER A 156 3.37 15.63 -0.91
N LYS A 157 3.71 16.35 -1.98
CA LYS A 157 2.73 16.86 -2.94
C LYS A 157 1.92 15.76 -3.64
N LYS A 158 2.48 14.54 -3.73
CA LYS A 158 1.71 13.36 -4.09
C LYS A 158 1.24 12.71 -2.80
N SER A 159 -0.07 12.68 -2.61
CA SER A 159 -0.69 12.24 -1.36
C SER A 159 -0.19 10.87 -0.90
N ASN A 160 -0.02 9.94 -1.85
CA ASN A 160 0.41 8.57 -1.64
C ASN A 160 1.92 8.37 -1.51
N TRP A 161 2.74 9.42 -1.51
CA TRP A 161 4.19 9.34 -1.25
C TRP A 161 4.57 9.94 0.11
N SER A 162 3.58 10.29 0.92
CA SER A 162 3.82 10.80 2.28
C SER A 162 4.29 9.66 3.18
N LYS A 163 5.27 9.91 4.05
CA LYS A 163 5.94 8.86 4.80
C LYS A 163 6.58 9.37 6.08
N ILE A 164 6.90 8.45 6.99
CA ILE A 164 7.73 8.76 8.15
C ILE A 164 9.12 9.22 7.68
N LYS A 165 9.64 10.27 8.31
CA LYS A 165 10.96 10.84 7.99
C LYS A 165 12.06 10.02 8.64
N GLU A 166 12.97 9.47 7.85
CA GLU A 166 14.22 8.87 8.32
C GLU A 166 15.40 9.85 8.19
N GLU A 167 16.50 9.62 8.93
CA GLU A 167 17.65 10.55 8.98
C GLU A 167 18.24 10.92 7.62
N ASN A 168 18.25 9.97 6.68
CA ASN A 168 18.87 10.13 5.36
C ASN A 168 17.89 10.55 4.25
N ASP A 169 16.65 10.89 4.61
CA ASP A 169 15.65 11.27 3.62
C ASP A 169 15.96 12.63 2.99
N LYS A 170 15.85 12.67 1.66
CA LYS A 170 15.93 13.92 0.90
C LYS A 170 14.59 14.62 0.95
N ILE A 171 14.54 15.73 1.67
CA ILE A 171 13.37 16.62 1.71
C ILE A 171 13.34 17.42 0.39
N LEU A 172 12.27 17.29 -0.37
CA LEU A 172 12.06 18.07 -1.59
C LEU A 172 11.53 19.46 -1.22
N SER A 173 11.72 20.44 -2.11
CA SER A 173 11.35 21.84 -1.86
C SER A 173 9.84 22.06 -1.62
N GLU A 174 9.00 21.12 -2.03
CA GLU A 174 7.53 21.18 -1.88
C GLU A 174 7.02 20.32 -0.72
N ASP A 175 7.89 19.61 -0.01
CA ASP A 175 7.51 18.75 1.10
C ASP A 175 7.32 19.58 2.38
N LYS A 176 6.38 19.15 3.24
CA LYS A 176 6.22 19.69 4.59
C LYS A 176 6.60 18.63 5.61
N ILE A 177 7.25 19.04 6.71
CA ILE A 177 7.50 18.17 7.85
C ILE A 177 6.51 18.53 8.95
N ILE A 178 5.82 17.53 9.46
CA ILE A 178 4.93 17.62 10.62
C ILE A 178 5.34 16.58 11.65
N LYS A 179 4.76 16.65 12.85
CA LYS A 179 4.81 15.56 13.82
C LYS A 179 3.48 14.83 13.84
N VAL A 180 3.52 13.51 13.91
CA VAL A 180 2.34 12.65 14.07
C VAL A 180 2.58 11.66 15.21
N PRO A 181 1.53 11.22 15.93
CA PRO A 181 1.69 10.13 16.88
C PRO A 181 2.10 8.85 16.16
N LEU A 182 2.99 8.09 16.77
CA LEU A 182 3.41 6.75 16.38
C LEU A 182 2.97 5.77 17.47
N LYS A 183 2.37 4.65 17.08
CA LYS A 183 1.97 3.57 17.99
C LYS A 183 2.48 2.23 17.51
N THR A 184 2.75 1.31 18.43
CA THR A 184 2.97 -0.09 18.05
C THR A 184 1.65 -0.79 17.72
N LEU A 185 1.72 -1.88 16.95
CA LEU A 185 0.57 -2.75 16.70
C LEU A 185 -0.01 -3.30 18.01
N ASP A 186 0.85 -3.65 18.97
CA ASP A 186 0.42 -4.23 20.24
C ASP A 186 -0.34 -3.20 21.09
N LEU A 187 0.13 -1.95 21.18
CA LEU A 187 -0.60 -0.88 21.86
C LEU A 187 -1.95 -0.61 21.19
N PHE A 188 -1.97 -0.53 19.85
CA PHE A 188 -3.21 -0.32 19.11
C PHE A 188 -4.25 -1.41 19.40
N VAL A 189 -3.81 -2.68 19.41
CA VAL A 189 -4.67 -3.83 19.73
C VAL A 189 -5.23 -3.77 21.13
N GLU A 190 -4.39 -3.40 22.11
CA GLU A 190 -4.78 -3.27 23.51
C GLU A 190 -5.84 -2.16 23.68
N GLU A 191 -5.55 -0.95 23.21
CA GLU A 191 -6.44 0.21 23.33
C GLU A 191 -7.82 -0.03 22.69
N ASN A 192 -7.86 -0.78 21.59
CA ASN A 192 -9.09 -1.06 20.84
C ASN A 192 -9.71 -2.43 21.19
N ASN A 193 -9.14 -3.15 22.16
CA ASN A 193 -9.62 -4.47 22.61
C ASN A 193 -9.81 -5.47 21.46
N LEU A 194 -8.87 -5.48 20.50
CA LEU A 194 -9.00 -6.30 19.30
C LEU A 194 -8.74 -7.78 19.61
N ARG A 195 -9.71 -8.62 19.26
CA ARG A 195 -9.67 -10.07 19.53
C ARG A 195 -9.35 -10.91 18.31
N LYS A 196 -9.52 -10.35 17.11
CA LYS A 196 -9.27 -11.04 15.84
C LYS A 196 -8.95 -10.03 14.74
N ILE A 197 -7.91 -10.31 13.97
CA ILE A 197 -7.58 -9.66 12.70
C ILE A 197 -7.30 -10.77 11.70
N ASP A 198 -8.05 -10.79 10.60
CA ASP A 198 -7.97 -11.77 9.54
C ASP A 198 -7.03 -11.33 8.42
N LEU A 199 -6.97 -10.02 8.17
CA LEU A 199 -6.12 -9.42 7.14
C LEU A 199 -5.40 -8.18 7.66
N LEU A 200 -4.09 -8.11 7.42
CA LEU A 200 -3.25 -6.94 7.62
C LEU A 200 -2.79 -6.45 6.24
N ARG A 201 -3.28 -5.28 5.82
CA ARG A 201 -2.78 -4.58 4.65
C ARG A 201 -1.80 -3.49 5.07
N MET A 202 -0.70 -3.34 4.35
CA MET A 202 0.32 -2.34 4.64
C MET A 202 0.95 -1.76 3.36
N ASP A 203 0.88 -0.44 3.22
CA ASP A 203 1.56 0.34 2.20
C ASP A 203 2.04 1.66 2.85
N VAL A 204 3.30 1.69 3.27
CA VAL A 204 3.83 2.70 4.21
C VAL A 204 5.16 3.32 3.75
N GLU A 205 5.46 3.22 2.45
CA GLU A 205 6.55 3.97 1.80
C GLU A 205 7.91 3.84 2.50
N GLY A 206 8.29 2.63 2.91
CA GLY A 206 9.63 2.32 3.44
C GLY A 206 9.69 2.06 4.95
N PHE A 207 8.61 2.25 5.71
CA PHE A 207 8.59 1.98 7.15
C PHE A 207 8.23 0.51 7.49
N GLU A 208 8.17 -0.37 6.48
CA GLU A 208 7.68 -1.73 6.63
C GLU A 208 8.50 -2.56 7.62
N SER A 209 9.83 -2.41 7.59
CA SER A 209 10.74 -3.15 8.49
C SER A 209 10.38 -2.88 9.96
N ARG A 210 10.24 -1.60 10.32
CA ARG A 210 9.92 -1.16 11.69
C ARG A 210 8.61 -1.76 12.18
N ILE A 211 7.59 -1.76 11.32
CA ILE A 211 6.27 -2.32 11.66
C ILE A 211 6.33 -3.83 11.85
N ILE A 212 7.00 -4.56 10.94
CA ILE A 212 7.12 -6.02 11.04
C ILE A 212 7.89 -6.44 12.30
N PHE A 213 9.02 -5.78 12.59
CA PHE A 213 9.84 -6.10 13.77
C PHE A 213 9.19 -5.62 15.07
N GLY A 214 8.49 -4.49 15.06
CA GLY A 214 7.73 -3.97 16.21
C GLY A 214 6.42 -4.71 16.47
N GLY A 215 5.90 -5.47 15.50
CA GLY A 215 4.63 -6.19 15.57
C GLY A 215 4.74 -7.71 15.68
N LEU A 216 5.87 -8.24 16.15
CA LEU A 216 6.07 -9.70 16.17
C LEU A 216 5.06 -10.42 17.09
N GLU A 217 4.66 -9.80 18.20
CA GLU A 217 3.64 -10.37 19.09
C GLU A 217 2.27 -10.38 18.42
N PHE A 218 1.86 -9.25 17.84
CA PHE A 218 0.69 -9.15 16.95
C PHE A 218 0.67 -10.26 15.89
N LEU A 219 1.74 -10.42 15.11
CA LEU A 219 1.81 -11.40 14.02
C LEU A 219 1.72 -12.84 14.51
N ARG A 220 2.33 -13.15 15.67
CA ARG A 220 2.24 -14.49 16.29
C ARG A 220 0.85 -14.78 16.85
N LYS A 221 0.18 -13.77 17.40
CA LYS A 221 -1.14 -13.87 18.04
C LYS A 221 -2.26 -14.00 17.00
N PHE A 222 -2.33 -13.06 16.06
CA PHE A 222 -3.46 -12.97 15.13
C PHE A 222 -3.26 -13.78 13.86
N LYS A 223 -2.00 -13.96 13.44
CA LYS A 223 -1.64 -14.74 12.26
C LYS A 223 -2.42 -14.33 11.00
N PRO A 224 -2.63 -13.02 10.74
CA PRO A 224 -3.48 -12.58 9.64
C PRO A 224 -2.86 -12.94 8.29
N ILE A 225 -3.66 -12.95 7.23
CA ILE A 225 -3.16 -12.80 5.86
C ILE A 225 -2.49 -11.42 5.79
N ILE A 226 -1.25 -11.35 5.30
CA ILE A 226 -0.54 -10.07 5.17
C ILE A 226 -0.47 -9.70 3.70
N MET A 227 -0.97 -8.52 3.34
CA MET A 227 -0.75 -7.90 2.04
C MET A 227 0.13 -6.67 2.23
N ILE A 228 1.35 -6.72 1.72
CA ILE A 228 2.39 -5.72 2.00
C ILE A 228 3.05 -5.24 0.71
N GLU A 229 3.10 -3.92 0.50
CA GLU A 229 3.96 -3.32 -0.52
C GLU A 229 5.35 -3.08 0.05
N VAL A 230 6.38 -3.69 -0.54
CA VAL A 230 7.76 -3.62 -0.06
C VAL A 230 8.55 -2.59 -0.86
N HIS A 231 8.91 -1.49 -0.23
CA HIS A 231 9.69 -0.39 -0.82
C HIS A 231 11.20 -0.63 -0.73
N LYS A 232 11.72 -1.65 -1.44
CA LYS A 232 13.17 -1.96 -1.47
C LYS A 232 14.03 -0.76 -1.86
N MET A 233 13.56 0.11 -2.75
CA MET A 233 14.32 1.29 -3.14
C MET A 233 14.51 2.32 -2.01
N ILE A 234 13.63 2.32 -1.01
CA ILE A 234 13.71 3.21 0.16
C ILE A 234 14.51 2.52 1.27
N MET A 235 14.12 1.31 1.66
CA MET A 235 14.76 0.55 2.75
C MET A 235 16.15 0.00 2.39
N GLY A 236 16.42 -0.21 1.11
CA GLY A 236 17.64 -0.86 0.63
C GLY A 236 17.64 -2.39 0.78
N LYS A 237 18.71 -3.00 0.26
CA LYS A 237 18.85 -4.47 0.15
C LYS A 237 18.89 -5.17 1.51
N ASN A 238 19.61 -4.59 2.48
CA ASN A 238 19.83 -5.24 3.78
C ASN A 238 18.54 -5.32 4.60
N GLU A 239 17.78 -4.23 4.70
CA GLU A 239 16.50 -4.23 5.40
C GLU A 239 15.45 -5.09 4.68
N THR A 240 15.42 -5.06 3.36
CA THR A 240 14.55 -5.96 2.57
C THR A 240 14.86 -7.44 2.88
N LYS A 241 16.15 -7.79 3.00
CA LYS A 241 16.58 -9.15 3.36
C LYS A 241 16.08 -9.54 4.76
N LYS A 242 16.26 -8.64 5.75
CA LYS A 242 15.80 -8.85 7.13
C LYS A 242 14.30 -9.10 7.22
N ILE A 243 13.48 -8.34 6.49
CA ILE A 243 12.03 -8.55 6.43
C ILE A 243 11.71 -9.95 5.89
N LEU A 244 12.28 -10.32 4.75
CA LEU A 244 12.03 -11.63 4.13
C LEU A 244 12.46 -12.79 5.04
N GLU A 245 13.64 -12.68 5.66
CA GLU A 245 14.13 -13.67 6.63
C GLU A 245 13.23 -13.75 7.87
N LYS A 246 12.79 -12.61 8.40
CA LYS A 246 11.90 -12.58 9.56
C LYS A 246 10.54 -13.20 9.27
N ILE A 247 9.91 -12.86 8.14
CA ILE A 247 8.64 -13.45 7.70
C ILE A 247 8.77 -14.97 7.62
N LYS A 248 9.86 -15.47 7.03
CA LYS A 248 10.14 -16.92 6.97
C LYS A 248 10.29 -17.53 8.36
N GLU A 249 11.00 -16.86 9.27
CA GLU A 249 11.22 -17.31 10.65
C GLU A 249 9.90 -17.44 11.44
N ILE A 250 8.94 -16.53 11.22
CA ILE A 250 7.60 -16.59 11.85
C ILE A 250 6.60 -17.47 11.07
N ASN A 251 7.11 -18.39 10.24
CA ASN A 251 6.35 -19.40 9.48
C ASN A 251 5.33 -18.85 8.48
N TYR A 252 5.57 -17.66 7.93
CA TYR A 252 4.81 -17.15 6.80
C TYR A 252 5.40 -17.60 5.48
N GLU A 253 4.53 -17.82 4.50
CA GLU A 253 4.87 -18.09 3.11
C GLU A 253 4.31 -17.03 2.19
N CYS A 254 5.06 -16.73 1.14
CA CYS A 254 4.57 -15.92 0.04
C CYS A 254 3.69 -16.78 -0.89
N VAL A 255 2.41 -16.45 -0.95
CA VAL A 255 1.45 -17.07 -1.87
C VAL A 255 1.35 -16.29 -3.17
N PHE A 256 1.44 -14.95 -3.12
CA PHE A 256 1.43 -14.10 -4.30
C PHE A 256 2.53 -13.04 -4.25
N PHE A 257 3.15 -12.79 -5.40
CA PHE A 257 4.14 -11.77 -5.64
C PHE A 257 3.81 -11.02 -6.92
N ILE A 258 3.79 -9.68 -6.84
CA ILE A 258 3.58 -8.81 -8.00
C ILE A 258 4.62 -7.68 -7.99
N PRO A 259 5.48 -7.57 -9.02
CA PRO A 259 6.28 -6.37 -9.23
C PRO A 259 5.38 -5.15 -9.47
N ARG A 260 5.59 -4.03 -8.79
CA ARG A 260 4.73 -2.84 -8.89
C ARG A 260 4.55 -2.30 -10.32
N ILE A 261 5.57 -2.46 -11.16
CA ILE A 261 5.53 -2.09 -12.59
C ILE A 261 4.57 -2.94 -13.43
N PHE A 262 4.20 -4.12 -12.95
CA PHE A 262 3.17 -4.95 -13.56
C PHE A 262 1.82 -4.75 -12.90
N ASP A 263 1.73 -4.05 -11.77
CA ASP A 263 0.47 -3.68 -11.15
C ASP A 263 0.04 -2.25 -11.51
N VAL A 264 0.05 -1.97 -12.80
CA VAL A 264 -0.48 -0.72 -13.35
C VAL A 264 -1.41 -1.05 -14.50
N GLN A 265 -2.31 -0.11 -14.78
CA GLN A 265 -3.28 -0.24 -15.86
C GLN A 265 -2.56 -0.50 -17.18
N ILE A 266 -3.18 -1.31 -18.04
CA ILE A 266 -2.70 -1.65 -19.40
C ILE A 266 -1.47 -2.59 -19.41
N ILE A 267 -0.49 -2.43 -18.52
CA ILE A 267 0.76 -3.22 -18.53
C ILE A 267 0.52 -4.63 -18.00
N GLY A 268 -0.04 -4.76 -16.80
CA GLY A 268 -0.23 -6.02 -16.09
C GLY A 268 -1.21 -6.98 -16.75
N GLU A 269 -0.99 -8.27 -16.55
CA GLU A 269 -1.93 -9.35 -16.87
C GLU A 269 -1.99 -10.31 -15.67
N ARG A 270 -3.11 -11.04 -15.47
CA ARG A 270 -3.27 -11.98 -14.34
C ARG A 270 -2.09 -12.95 -14.16
N LYS A 271 -1.47 -13.39 -15.25
CA LYS A 271 -0.29 -14.27 -15.23
C LYS A 271 0.94 -13.66 -14.55
N ASP A 272 0.93 -12.36 -14.27
CA ASP A 272 2.00 -11.63 -13.57
C ASP A 272 1.89 -11.73 -12.06
N ILE A 273 0.75 -12.20 -11.55
CA ILE A 273 0.63 -12.72 -10.20
C ILE A 273 1.40 -14.02 -10.16
N LYS A 274 2.52 -14.04 -9.43
CA LYS A 274 3.40 -15.21 -9.34
C LYS A 274 3.33 -15.83 -7.95
N ASN A 275 3.35 -17.14 -7.91
CA ASN A 275 3.67 -17.87 -6.69
C ASN A 275 5.19 -18.02 -6.63
N ILE A 276 5.81 -17.51 -5.58
CA ILE A 276 7.26 -17.55 -5.41
C ILE A 276 7.59 -17.77 -3.93
N SER A 277 8.53 -18.67 -3.65
CA SER A 277 8.96 -18.89 -2.27
C SER A 277 9.77 -17.71 -1.73
N ILE A 278 9.78 -17.53 -0.41
CA ILE A 278 10.65 -16.53 0.23
C ILE A 278 12.13 -16.79 -0.09
N ASN A 279 12.55 -18.05 -0.17
CA ASN A 279 13.92 -18.41 -0.56
C ASN A 279 14.27 -17.91 -1.96
N ASP A 280 13.32 -17.97 -2.90
CA ASP A 280 13.56 -17.48 -4.26
C ASP A 280 13.49 -15.94 -4.33
N LEU A 281 12.71 -15.29 -3.48
CA LEU A 281 12.78 -13.83 -3.29
C LEU A 281 14.15 -13.41 -2.76
N LEU A 282 14.70 -14.12 -1.76
CA LEU A 282 16.03 -13.90 -1.22
C LEU A 282 17.12 -14.10 -2.29
N LYS A 283 17.06 -15.18 -3.08
CA LYS A 283 17.97 -15.38 -4.22
C LYS A 283 17.85 -14.25 -5.25
N LYS A 284 16.63 -13.79 -5.56
CA LYS A 284 16.42 -12.66 -6.47
C LYS A 284 17.02 -11.38 -5.93
N LEU A 285 16.90 -11.14 -4.63
CA LEU A 285 17.49 -10.00 -3.93
C LEU A 285 19.03 -10.05 -4.02
N ASP A 286 19.63 -11.20 -3.71
CA ASP A 286 21.07 -11.42 -3.77
C ASP A 286 21.60 -11.19 -5.19
N ASN A 287 20.89 -11.68 -6.20
CA ASN A 287 21.22 -11.51 -7.63
C ASN A 287 20.83 -10.14 -8.23
N ASN A 288 20.34 -9.19 -7.43
CA ASN A 288 19.87 -7.86 -7.88
C ASN A 288 18.82 -7.95 -9.02
N THR A 289 17.94 -8.95 -8.93
CA THR A 289 16.83 -9.19 -9.86
C THR A 289 15.45 -9.02 -9.23
N LEU A 290 15.39 -8.69 -7.94
CA LEU A 290 14.16 -8.28 -7.26
C LEU A 290 13.81 -6.83 -7.66
N PRO A 291 12.55 -6.53 -8.02
CA PRO A 291 12.14 -5.17 -8.37
C PRO A 291 12.26 -4.21 -7.17
N ASP A 292 12.33 -2.91 -7.46
CA ASP A 292 12.48 -1.84 -6.47
C ASP A 292 11.27 -1.64 -5.55
N VAL A 293 10.08 -1.96 -6.05
CA VAL A 293 8.82 -1.98 -5.31
C VAL A 293 8.01 -3.19 -5.77
N PHE A 294 7.40 -3.92 -4.83
CA PHE A 294 6.59 -5.10 -5.12
C PHE A 294 5.62 -5.42 -4.00
N GLN A 295 4.47 -5.97 -4.39
CA GLN A 295 3.46 -6.50 -3.47
C GLN A 295 3.78 -7.95 -3.12
N LEU A 296 3.62 -8.29 -1.85
CA LEU A 296 3.54 -9.67 -1.37
C LEU A 296 2.16 -9.93 -0.75
N THR A 297 1.65 -11.13 -0.96
CA THR A 297 0.59 -11.72 -0.12
C THR A 297 1.18 -12.90 0.63
N LEU A 298 1.10 -12.85 1.95
CA LEU A 298 1.72 -13.81 2.84
C LEU A 298 0.66 -14.49 3.69
N LYS A 299 0.79 -15.80 3.89
CA LYS A 299 -0.08 -16.59 4.77
C LYS A 299 0.77 -17.43 5.71
N GLN A 300 0.34 -17.59 6.95
CA GLN A 300 1.03 -18.47 7.89
C GLN A 300 0.72 -19.94 7.57
N LYS A 301 1.74 -20.80 7.70
CA LYS A 301 1.60 -22.26 7.66
C LYS A 301 0.96 -22.82 8.93
#